data_AF-A0A8I2K752-F1
#
_entry.id   AF-A0A8I2K752-F1
#
_cell.length_a   1.000
_cell.length_b   1.000
_cell.length_c   1.000
_cell.angle_alpha   90.00
_cell.angle_beta   90.00
_cell.angle_gamma   90.00
#
_symmetry.space_group_name_H-M   'P 1'
#
loop_
_entity.id
_entity.type
_entity.pdbx_description
1 polymer ?
#
loop_
_entity_poly.entity_id
_entity_poly.type
_entity_poly.pdbx_seq_one_letter_code
_entity_poly.pdbx_strand_id
1 'polypeptide(L)'
;MSAEQSPKHDSVLTDAWQKFADYDLNSIKQQKSFNRLQFWILLLGGLATVLALVHTQLVKISSIFPASHWVEIILRYTVIVAPVTVSILMTITNLFKPGNKWLPLRRAAEEIKSGIYRYRTLSNLPPSKEEGTEDSNSGVQRKDILREKLSQVGSWLMETDVSKMALGEYKGSLPPYMDESPEADKDDGFSPLTPDRYLEVRLGDQVNYYTKRTKKMERQLKLCQWLIVIFGGIGTFLAAIGLQLWVALTVTLVGIFTTFLEYRQVDNNLMIYNQAKYSLIHIKGWWSDLPDVQKKDPGNIRQMVDSTEKVLQSELSRWVQNMQKALEDLWAKQKEVKNG
;
A
#
# COMPACT_ATOMS: atom_id res chain seq x y z
N MET A 1 23.95 39.00 0.38
CA MET A 1 22.98 38.27 -0.47
C MET A 1 21.99 37.64 0.46
N SER A 2 20.74 38.05 0.31
CA SER A 2 19.67 37.94 1.30
C SER A 2 19.35 36.49 1.66
N ALA A 3 19.37 36.19 2.97
CA ALA A 3 18.71 35.02 3.51
C ALA A 3 17.22 35.15 3.22
N GLU A 4 16.74 34.31 2.31
CA GLU A 4 15.34 34.18 1.95
C GLU A 4 14.60 33.73 3.22
N GLN A 5 13.90 34.66 3.85
CA GLN A 5 13.04 34.39 5.01
C GLN A 5 11.93 33.45 4.53
N SER A 6 12.12 32.15 4.76
CA SER A 6 11.05 31.16 4.64
C SER A 6 9.84 31.67 5.45
N PRO A 7 8.61 31.64 4.89
CA PRO A 7 7.45 32.21 5.57
C PRO A 7 7.29 31.57 6.94
N LYS A 8 6.95 32.37 7.95
CA LYS A 8 6.78 31.93 9.33
C LYS A 8 5.49 31.09 9.45
N HIS A 9 5.50 29.88 8.90
CA HIS A 9 4.40 28.92 8.96
C HIS A 9 4.14 28.47 10.40
N ASP A 10 2.92 28.03 10.69
CA ASP A 10 2.56 27.47 11.99
C ASP A 10 3.49 26.29 12.31
N SER A 11 4.22 26.37 13.43
CA SER A 11 5.25 25.37 13.76
C SER A 11 4.65 23.97 13.86
N VAL A 12 3.40 23.88 14.33
CA VAL A 12 2.68 22.60 14.47
C VAL A 12 2.38 21.96 13.12
N LEU A 13 1.99 22.75 12.12
CA LEU A 13 1.73 22.23 10.76
C LEU A 13 3.02 21.79 10.07
N THR A 14 4.11 22.53 10.30
CA THR A 14 5.44 22.17 9.77
C THR A 14 5.89 20.84 10.36
N ASP A 15 5.79 20.68 11.68
CA ASP A 15 6.11 19.43 12.37
C ASP A 15 5.20 18.27 11.89
N ALA A 16 3.91 18.53 11.67
CA ALA A 16 2.97 17.53 11.18
C ALA A 16 3.32 17.06 9.77
N TRP A 17 3.62 18.00 8.85
CA TRP A 17 4.03 17.66 7.49
C TRP A 17 5.37 16.95 7.43
N GLN A 18 6.33 17.34 8.28
CA GLN A 18 7.61 16.64 8.37
C GLN A 18 7.41 15.19 8.82
N LYS A 19 6.67 14.96 9.92
CA LYS A 19 6.37 13.60 10.40
C LYS A 19 5.61 12.77 9.37
N PHE A 20 4.64 13.38 8.70
CA PHE A 20 3.94 12.75 7.58
C PHE A 20 4.93 12.30 6.50
N ALA A 21 5.81 13.19 6.05
CA ALA A 21 6.74 12.94 4.96
C ALA A 21 7.77 11.87 5.33
N ASP A 22 8.27 11.90 6.57
CA ASP A 22 9.17 10.88 7.11
C ASP A 22 8.50 9.50 7.10
N TYR A 23 7.29 9.39 7.65
CA TYR A 23 6.59 8.11 7.73
C TYR A 23 6.19 7.58 6.36
N ASP A 24 5.71 8.45 5.48
CA ASP A 24 5.33 8.06 4.12
C ASP A 24 6.54 7.57 3.30
N LEU A 25 7.65 8.32 3.32
CA LEU A 25 8.89 7.95 2.63
C LEU A 25 9.44 6.61 3.13
N ASN A 26 9.46 6.39 4.44
CA ASN A 26 9.93 5.12 5.01
C ASN A 26 8.95 3.97 4.69
N SER A 27 7.64 4.22 4.67
CA SER A 27 6.64 3.22 4.27
C SER A 27 6.84 2.77 2.83
N ILE A 28 7.04 3.69 1.89
CA ILE A 28 7.25 3.41 0.47
C ILE A 28 8.55 2.63 0.26
N LYS A 29 9.65 3.04 0.92
CA LYS A 29 10.94 2.34 0.84
C LYS A 29 10.80 0.89 1.31
N GLN A 30 10.17 0.67 2.46
CA GLN A 30 9.99 -0.68 3.01
C GLN A 30 9.03 -1.53 2.17
N GLN A 31 7.95 -0.94 1.66
CA GLN A 31 7.01 -1.62 0.77
C GLN A 31 7.68 -2.05 -0.54
N LYS A 32 8.51 -1.19 -1.16
CA LYS A 32 9.28 -1.53 -2.37
C LYS A 32 10.28 -2.65 -2.11
N SER A 33 11.01 -2.59 -1.00
CA SER A 33 11.95 -3.65 -0.60
C SER A 33 11.24 -5.00 -0.45
N PHE A 34 10.11 -5.01 0.26
CA PHE A 34 9.29 -6.19 0.45
C PHE A 34 8.75 -6.77 -0.86
N ASN A 35 8.18 -5.91 -1.71
CA ASN A 35 7.67 -6.33 -3.02
C ASN A 35 8.77 -6.92 -3.90
N ARG A 36 10.00 -6.37 -3.83
CA ARG A 36 11.15 -6.89 -4.58
C ARG A 36 11.54 -8.28 -4.08
N LEU A 37 11.57 -8.49 -2.75
CA LEU A 37 11.86 -9.81 -2.17
C LEU A 37 10.82 -10.85 -2.58
N GLN A 38 9.52 -10.53 -2.46
CA GLN A 38 8.44 -11.45 -2.85
C GLN A 38 8.50 -11.78 -4.35
N PHE A 39 8.79 -10.79 -5.19
CA PHE A 39 8.97 -11.02 -6.63
C PHE A 39 10.10 -12.02 -6.90
N TRP A 40 11.26 -11.85 -6.26
CA TRP A 40 12.39 -12.77 -6.44
C TRP A 40 12.12 -14.17 -5.88
N ILE A 41 11.39 -14.31 -4.77
CA ILE A 41 11.00 -15.61 -4.22
C ILE A 41 10.10 -16.35 -5.21
N LEU A 42 9.07 -15.69 -5.75
CA LEU A 42 8.18 -16.29 -6.73
C LEU A 42 8.91 -16.62 -8.04
N LEU A 43 9.76 -15.72 -8.53
CA LEU A 43 10.51 -15.92 -9.76
C LEU A 43 11.50 -17.08 -9.64
N LEU A 44 12.30 -17.11 -8.57
CA LEU A 44 13.30 -18.17 -8.35
C LEU A 44 12.63 -19.50 -8.04
N GLY A 45 11.52 -19.51 -7.30
CA GLY A 45 10.72 -20.71 -7.06
C GLY A 45 10.20 -21.31 -8.37
N GLY A 46 9.60 -20.48 -9.24
CA GLY A 46 9.15 -20.91 -10.55
C GLY A 46 10.28 -21.40 -11.47
N LEU A 47 11.40 -20.66 -11.52
CA LEU A 47 12.58 -21.05 -12.28
C LEU A 47 13.17 -22.37 -11.78
N ALA A 48 13.22 -22.60 -10.47
CA ALA A 48 13.69 -23.86 -9.90
C ALA A 48 12.85 -25.05 -10.40
N THR A 49 11.53 -24.91 -10.44
CA THR A 49 10.66 -25.96 -10.99
C THR A 49 10.88 -26.18 -12.48
N VAL A 50 10.98 -25.11 -13.27
CA VAL A 50 11.30 -25.20 -14.72
C VAL A 50 12.63 -25.94 -14.92
N LEU A 51 13.67 -25.53 -14.20
CA LEU A 51 15.00 -26.11 -14.30
C LEU A 51 15.03 -27.58 -13.91
N ALA A 52 14.30 -27.98 -12.87
CA ALA A 52 14.17 -29.38 -12.49
C ALA A 52 13.51 -30.23 -13.60
N LEU A 53 12.49 -29.70 -14.26
CA LEU A 53 11.82 -30.36 -15.38
C LEU A 53 12.73 -30.46 -16.61
N VAL A 54 13.41 -29.37 -16.97
CA VAL A 54 14.36 -29.36 -18.10
C VAL A 54 15.52 -30.32 -17.84
N HIS A 55 16.09 -30.32 -16.63
CA HIS A 55 17.12 -31.28 -16.23
C HIS A 55 16.64 -32.72 -16.42
N THR A 56 15.42 -33.04 -15.96
CA THR A 56 14.83 -34.39 -16.10
C THR A 56 14.69 -34.80 -17.57
N GLN A 57 14.35 -33.87 -18.47
CA GLN A 57 14.27 -34.13 -19.90
C GLN A 57 15.64 -34.27 -20.56
N LEU A 58 16.58 -33.39 -20.22
CA LEU A 58 17.92 -33.42 -20.80
C LEU A 58 18.69 -34.68 -20.40
N VAL A 59 18.55 -35.18 -19.17
CA VAL A 59 19.14 -36.46 -18.74
C VAL A 59 18.56 -37.64 -19.53
N LYS A 60 17.26 -37.61 -19.86
CA LYS A 60 16.64 -38.64 -20.72
C LYS A 60 17.12 -38.59 -22.16
N ILE A 61 17.47 -37.41 -22.67
CA ILE A 61 17.99 -37.25 -24.03
C ILE A 61 19.50 -37.58 -24.04
N SER A 62 20.23 -37.21 -22.98
CA SER A 62 21.67 -37.43 -22.90
C SER A 62 22.06 -38.91 -22.78
N SER A 63 21.15 -39.74 -22.25
CA SER A 63 21.30 -41.20 -22.29
C SER A 63 21.25 -41.77 -23.73
N ILE A 64 20.71 -41.01 -24.68
CA ILE A 64 20.64 -41.36 -26.11
C ILE A 64 21.76 -40.66 -26.90
N PHE A 65 22.08 -39.41 -26.56
CA PHE A 65 23.16 -38.61 -27.17
C PHE A 65 24.04 -37.97 -26.10
N PRO A 66 25.30 -38.41 -25.89
CA PRO A 66 26.12 -37.92 -24.80
C PRO A 66 26.30 -36.39 -24.88
N ALA A 67 25.81 -35.69 -23.85
CA ALA A 67 25.98 -34.26 -23.73
C ALA A 67 27.44 -33.91 -23.38
N SER A 68 27.89 -32.71 -23.73
CA SER A 68 29.20 -32.23 -23.28
C SER A 68 29.26 -32.18 -21.75
N HIS A 69 30.33 -32.69 -21.15
CA HIS A 69 30.53 -32.78 -19.70
C HIS A 69 30.25 -31.46 -18.94
N TRP A 70 30.56 -30.31 -19.53
CA TRP A 70 30.30 -28.98 -18.97
C TRP A 70 28.82 -28.66 -18.78
N VAL A 71 27.95 -29.13 -19.69
CA VAL A 71 26.49 -28.89 -19.62
C VAL A 71 25.86 -29.66 -18.46
N GLU A 72 26.29 -30.90 -18.23
CA GLU A 72 25.82 -31.72 -17.10
C GLU A 72 26.22 -31.11 -15.76
N ILE A 73 27.46 -30.61 -15.65
CA ILE A 73 27.96 -29.92 -14.45
C ILE A 73 27.11 -28.69 -14.15
N ILE A 74 26.89 -27.82 -15.15
CA ILE A 74 26.12 -26.59 -14.97
C ILE A 74 24.69 -26.91 -14.53
N LEU A 75 24.02 -27.84 -15.21
CA LEU A 75 22.64 -28.22 -14.89
C LEU A 75 22.51 -28.79 -13.47
N ARG A 76 23.46 -29.64 -13.05
CA ARG A 76 23.46 -30.24 -11.70
C ARG A 76 23.59 -29.19 -10.62
N TYR A 77 24.52 -28.25 -10.77
CA TYR A 77 24.70 -27.18 -9.79
C TYR A 77 23.51 -26.20 -9.78
N THR A 78 22.94 -25.87 -10.94
CA THR A 78 21.78 -24.97 -11.03
C THR A 78 20.55 -25.52 -10.28
N VAL A 79 20.25 -26.82 -10.39
CA VAL A 79 19.12 -27.46 -9.68
C VAL A 79 19.31 -27.44 -8.16
N ILE A 80 20.55 -27.44 -7.66
CA ILE A 80 20.86 -27.36 -6.22
C ILE A 80 20.85 -25.91 -5.72
N VAL A 81 21.46 -25.00 -6.49
CA VAL A 81 21.60 -23.59 -6.10
C VAL A 81 20.25 -22.89 -6.05
N ALA A 82 19.33 -23.17 -6.99
CA ALA A 82 18.05 -22.47 -7.03
C ALA A 82 17.20 -22.67 -5.75
N PRO A 83 16.92 -23.89 -5.26
CA PRO A 83 16.23 -24.10 -3.98
C PRO A 83 16.96 -23.48 -2.79
N VAL A 84 18.30 -23.59 -2.71
CA VAL A 84 19.08 -23.01 -1.61
C VAL A 84 18.93 -21.48 -1.57
N THR A 85 18.98 -20.82 -2.72
CA THR A 85 18.76 -19.36 -2.79
C THR A 85 17.35 -18.96 -2.36
N VAL A 86 16.33 -19.74 -2.73
CA VAL A 86 14.95 -19.55 -2.28
C VAL A 86 14.85 -19.70 -0.77
N SER A 87 15.44 -20.74 -0.17
CA SER A 87 15.45 -20.95 1.29
C SER A 87 16.14 -19.82 2.06
N ILE A 88 17.25 -19.29 1.53
CA ILE A 88 17.95 -18.13 2.11
C ILE A 88 17.06 -16.89 2.05
N LEU A 89 16.43 -16.60 0.90
CA LEU A 89 15.53 -15.45 0.74
C LEU A 89 14.29 -15.54 1.63
N MET A 90 13.71 -16.73 1.78
CA MET A 90 12.62 -16.98 2.73
C MET A 90 13.07 -16.72 4.17
N THR A 91 14.28 -17.16 4.53
CA THR A 91 14.83 -16.91 5.87
C THR A 91 15.03 -15.42 6.13
N ILE A 92 15.58 -14.68 5.16
CA ILE A 92 15.71 -13.21 5.23
C ILE A 92 14.33 -12.56 5.43
N THR A 93 13.31 -12.98 4.67
CA THR A 93 11.96 -12.41 4.76
C THR A 93 11.35 -12.62 6.15
N ASN A 94 11.56 -13.81 6.72
CA ASN A 94 11.09 -14.15 8.07
C ASN A 94 11.84 -13.40 9.18
N LEU A 95 13.14 -13.16 9.02
CA LEU A 95 13.94 -12.45 10.02
C LEU A 95 13.65 -10.96 10.05
N PHE A 96 13.57 -10.33 8.88
CA PHE A 96 13.44 -8.87 8.80
C PHE A 96 12.00 -8.37 8.88
N LYS A 97 11.03 -9.28 8.72
CA LYS A 97 9.57 -9.03 8.72
C LYS A 97 9.22 -7.68 8.08
N PRO A 98 9.57 -7.43 6.81
CA PRO A 98 9.38 -6.12 6.19
C PRO A 98 7.92 -5.66 6.27
N GLY A 99 6.99 -6.64 6.14
CA GLY A 99 5.55 -6.51 6.30
C GLY A 99 5.09 -5.74 7.53
N ASN A 100 5.72 -6.02 8.68
CA ASN A 100 5.39 -5.42 9.98
C ASN A 100 5.83 -3.96 10.11
N LYS A 101 6.66 -3.47 9.20
CA LYS A 101 7.25 -2.12 9.30
C LYS A 101 6.54 -1.13 8.39
N TRP A 102 6.33 -1.49 7.13
CA TRP A 102 5.75 -0.56 6.15
C TRP A 102 4.27 -0.26 6.43
N LEU A 103 3.53 -1.21 6.98
CA LEU A 103 2.10 -1.09 7.18
C LEU A 103 1.72 -0.14 8.35
N PRO A 104 2.33 -0.23 9.55
CA PRO A 104 2.15 0.77 10.60
C PRO A 104 2.60 2.17 10.17
N LEU A 105 3.73 2.29 9.45
CA LEU A 105 4.21 3.57 8.92
C LEU A 105 3.20 4.22 7.98
N ARG A 106 2.63 3.44 7.04
CA ARG A 106 1.61 3.94 6.12
C ARG A 106 0.35 4.38 6.86
N ARG A 107 -0.08 3.61 7.87
CA ARG A 107 -1.22 3.96 8.72
C ARG A 107 -0.98 5.28 9.47
N ALA A 108 0.20 5.44 10.06
CA ALA A 108 0.60 6.65 10.78
C ALA A 108 0.60 7.87 9.86
N ALA A 109 1.17 7.74 8.66
CA ALA A 109 1.18 8.81 7.68
C ALA A 109 -0.24 9.27 7.32
N GLU A 110 -1.13 8.35 6.94
CA GLU A 110 -2.51 8.71 6.58
C GLU A 110 -3.31 9.32 7.75
N GLU A 111 -3.06 8.86 8.97
CA GLU A 111 -3.69 9.41 10.17
C GLU A 111 -3.25 10.85 10.46
N ILE A 112 -1.95 11.15 10.29
CA ILE A 112 -1.40 12.51 10.37
C ILE A 112 -1.97 13.37 9.24
N LYS A 113 -1.97 12.87 8.00
CA LYS A 113 -2.54 13.57 6.84
C LYS A 113 -4.00 13.98 7.09
N SER A 114 -4.80 13.06 7.61
CA SER A 114 -6.19 13.33 8.03
C SER A 114 -6.27 14.42 9.10
N GLY A 115 -5.37 14.38 10.10
CA GLY A 115 -5.26 15.42 11.14
C GLY A 115 -4.95 16.79 10.57
N ILE A 116 -4.01 16.89 9.63
CA ILE A 116 -3.62 18.13 8.95
C ILE A 116 -4.82 18.74 8.21
N TYR A 117 -5.51 17.95 7.38
CA TYR A 117 -6.64 18.45 6.62
C TYR A 117 -7.83 18.86 7.49
N ARG A 118 -8.11 18.11 8.57
CA ARG A 118 -9.11 18.51 9.59
C ARG A 118 -8.73 19.83 10.23
N TYR A 119 -7.48 19.95 10.69
CA TYR A 119 -6.99 21.17 11.32
C TYR A 119 -7.13 22.38 10.39
N ARG A 120 -6.63 22.27 9.14
CA ARG A 120 -6.66 23.37 8.16
C ARG A 120 -8.07 23.79 7.77
N THR A 121 -9.02 22.87 7.74
CA THR A 121 -10.41 23.20 7.32
C THR A 121 -11.24 23.73 8.50
N LEU A 122 -11.06 23.15 9.68
CA LEU A 122 -11.87 23.47 10.86
C LEU A 122 -11.30 24.65 11.67
N SER A 123 -10.04 25.06 11.45
CA SER A 123 -9.40 26.16 12.18
C SER A 123 -10.17 27.48 12.11
N ASN A 124 -10.89 27.72 11.01
CA ASN A 124 -11.61 28.96 10.75
C ASN A 124 -13.09 28.92 11.14
N LEU A 125 -13.60 27.77 11.58
CA LEU A 125 -15.01 27.63 11.96
C LEU A 125 -15.22 28.03 13.42
N PRO A 126 -16.42 28.50 13.80
CA PRO A 126 -16.78 28.60 15.20
C PRO A 126 -16.74 27.22 15.88
N PRO A 127 -16.48 27.14 17.20
CA PRO A 127 -16.57 25.88 17.95
C PRO A 127 -17.97 25.26 17.81
N SER A 128 -18.07 23.93 17.90
CA SER A 128 -19.38 23.28 17.84
C SER A 128 -20.21 23.65 19.07
N LYS A 129 -21.54 23.60 18.96
CA LYS A 129 -22.44 23.84 20.10
C LYS A 129 -22.25 22.84 21.25
N GLU A 130 -21.65 21.68 20.97
CA GLU A 130 -21.27 20.66 21.96
C GLU A 130 -19.91 20.94 22.64
N GLU A 131 -19.04 21.75 22.02
CA GLU A 131 -17.73 22.14 22.58
C GLU A 131 -17.85 23.22 23.68
N GLY A 132 -19.06 23.70 23.97
CA GLY A 132 -19.42 24.28 25.27
C GLY A 132 -18.42 25.28 25.85
N THR A 133 -17.98 26.29 25.10
CA THR A 133 -17.42 27.54 25.62
C THR A 133 -17.21 28.52 24.47
N GLU A 134 -17.74 29.75 24.60
CA GLU A 134 -17.45 30.90 23.73
C GLU A 134 -16.01 31.41 23.95
N ASP A 135 -15.03 30.52 24.00
CA ASP A 135 -13.68 30.89 24.38
C ASP A 135 -12.90 31.39 23.15
N SER A 136 -12.29 32.58 23.29
CA SER A 136 -11.37 33.18 22.31
C SER A 136 -10.12 32.31 22.06
N ASN A 137 -10.02 31.15 22.73
CA ASN A 137 -8.95 30.17 22.67
C ASN A 137 -9.20 28.98 21.73
N SER A 138 -10.27 28.98 20.93
CA SER A 138 -10.60 27.87 20.00
C SER A 138 -9.45 27.51 19.03
N GLY A 139 -8.65 28.49 18.60
CA GLY A 139 -7.45 28.25 17.79
C GLY A 139 -6.33 27.52 18.55
N VAL A 140 -6.17 27.81 19.85
CA VAL A 140 -5.20 27.12 20.73
C VAL A 140 -5.65 25.69 20.97
N GLN A 141 -6.93 25.48 21.29
CA GLN A 141 -7.50 24.14 21.49
C GLN A 141 -7.31 23.24 20.26
N ARG A 142 -7.50 23.76 19.04
CA ARG A 142 -7.31 22.97 17.79
C ARG A 142 -5.86 22.61 17.52
N LYS A 143 -4.92 23.51 17.83
CA LYS A 143 -3.48 23.21 17.74
C LYS A 143 -3.10 22.11 18.72
N ASP A 144 -3.64 22.15 19.93
CA ASP A 144 -3.38 21.14 20.94
C ASP A 144 -3.99 19.79 20.57
N ILE A 145 -5.18 19.77 19.96
CA ILE A 145 -5.78 18.53 19.39
C ILE A 145 -4.87 17.92 18.31
N LEU A 146 -4.32 18.74 17.41
CA LEU A 146 -3.39 18.24 16.38
C LEU A 146 -2.10 17.70 17.02
N ARG A 147 -1.51 18.43 17.97
CA ARG A 147 -0.31 17.98 18.70
C ARG A 147 -0.53 16.67 19.44
N GLU A 148 -1.65 16.56 20.13
CA GLU A 148 -2.04 15.35 20.85
C GLU A 148 -2.16 14.17 19.88
N LYS A 149 -2.82 14.37 18.73
CA LYS A 149 -2.88 13.35 17.68
C LYS A 149 -1.48 12.95 17.16
N LEU A 150 -0.58 13.91 16.94
CA LEU A 150 0.80 13.61 16.54
C LEU A 150 1.56 12.81 17.62
N SER A 151 1.31 13.09 18.89
CA SER A 151 1.90 12.38 20.04
C SER A 151 1.38 10.94 20.11
N GLN A 152 0.06 10.76 20.04
CA GLN A 152 -0.60 9.45 20.03
C GLN A 152 -0.08 8.60 18.87
N VAL A 153 0.00 9.17 17.66
CA VAL A 153 0.55 8.49 16.48
C VAL A 153 2.00 8.07 16.70
N GLY A 154 2.82 8.94 17.27
CA GLY A 154 4.20 8.59 17.63
C GLY A 154 4.27 7.44 18.64
N SER A 155 3.48 7.52 19.71
CA SER A 155 3.48 6.52 20.80
C SER A 155 3.13 5.13 20.28
N TRP A 156 1.97 4.97 19.64
CA TRP A 156 1.55 3.65 19.16
C TRP A 156 2.46 3.11 18.06
N LEU A 157 3.06 3.98 17.23
CA LEU A 157 4.00 3.55 16.20
C LEU A 157 5.27 2.95 16.84
N MET A 158 5.74 3.51 17.95
CA MET A 158 6.91 3.01 18.68
C MET A 158 6.66 1.69 19.41
N GLU A 159 5.40 1.33 19.68
CA GLU A 159 5.03 0.01 20.18
C GLU A 159 5.15 -1.10 19.11
N THR A 160 5.37 -0.74 17.84
CA THR A 160 5.51 -1.70 16.73
C THR A 160 6.96 -2.03 16.41
N ASP A 161 7.19 -2.98 15.48
CA ASP A 161 8.53 -3.31 14.96
C ASP A 161 9.23 -2.13 14.23
N VAL A 162 8.55 -1.01 14.05
CA VAL A 162 9.12 0.25 13.53
C VAL A 162 10.10 0.86 14.55
N SER A 163 9.94 0.69 15.86
CA SER A 163 10.92 1.23 16.83
C SER A 163 12.30 0.59 16.70
N LYS A 164 12.40 -0.58 16.08
CA LYS A 164 13.65 -1.30 15.83
C LYS A 164 14.34 -0.87 14.53
N MET A 165 13.80 0.10 13.80
CA MET A 165 14.37 0.57 12.53
C MET A 165 14.85 2.01 12.63
N ALA A 166 15.93 2.32 11.93
CA ALA A 166 16.32 3.69 11.68
C ALA A 166 15.34 4.32 10.68
N LEU A 167 14.68 5.40 11.09
CA LEU A 167 13.83 6.20 10.20
C LEU A 167 14.71 7.16 9.41
N GLY A 168 14.57 7.14 8.09
CA GLY A 168 15.19 8.15 7.24
C GLY A 168 14.42 9.45 7.30
N GLU A 169 15.11 10.57 7.40
CA GLU A 169 14.53 11.91 7.36
C GLU A 169 14.21 12.34 5.92
N TYR A 170 13.05 12.92 5.71
CA TYR A 170 12.64 13.56 4.48
C TYR A 170 13.29 14.94 4.35
N LYS A 171 14.00 15.18 3.23
CA LYS A 171 14.75 16.41 2.97
C LYS A 171 14.19 17.26 1.82
N GLY A 172 13.00 16.94 1.33
CA GLY A 172 12.35 17.68 0.25
C GLY A 172 11.54 18.87 0.75
N SER A 173 10.83 19.53 -0.15
CA SER A 173 9.88 20.59 0.19
C SER A 173 8.67 20.04 0.94
N LEU A 174 8.15 20.83 1.88
CA LEU A 174 6.89 20.54 2.56
C LEU A 174 5.77 21.42 1.98
N PRO A 175 4.55 20.89 1.78
CA PRO A 175 4.19 19.48 1.84
C PRO A 175 4.91 18.65 0.76
N PRO A 176 5.19 17.36 1.00
CA PRO A 176 5.84 16.52 0.01
C PRO A 176 4.94 16.37 -1.23
N TYR A 177 5.57 16.22 -2.39
CA TYR A 177 4.86 15.97 -3.65
C TYR A 177 3.99 14.71 -3.56
N MET A 178 2.69 14.86 -3.75
CA MET A 178 1.71 13.77 -3.78
C MET A 178 1.34 13.54 -5.24
N ASP A 179 1.88 12.47 -5.84
CA ASP A 179 1.78 12.11 -7.28
C ASP A 179 0.34 11.76 -7.77
N GLU A 180 -0.69 12.36 -7.19
CA GLU A 180 -2.07 11.86 -7.26
C GLU A 180 -3.04 12.87 -7.92
N SER A 181 -2.81 14.19 -7.81
CA SER A 181 -3.58 15.24 -8.51
C SER A 181 -2.82 16.56 -8.79
N PRO A 182 -3.00 17.19 -10.00
CA PRO A 182 -2.53 18.54 -10.29
C PRO A 182 -3.11 19.63 -9.37
N GLU A 183 -4.25 19.36 -8.72
CA GLU A 183 -4.88 20.30 -7.80
C GLU A 183 -4.19 20.32 -6.43
N ALA A 184 -3.64 19.19 -6.00
CA ALA A 184 -2.84 19.08 -4.78
C ALA A 184 -1.50 19.81 -4.92
N ASP A 185 -0.92 19.81 -6.13
CA ASP A 185 0.32 20.55 -6.44
C ASP A 185 0.19 22.07 -6.33
N LYS A 186 -1.05 22.58 -6.35
CA LYS A 186 -1.37 24.01 -6.19
C LYS A 186 -1.70 24.38 -4.75
N ASP A 187 -1.70 23.42 -3.83
CA ASP A 187 -1.95 23.65 -2.41
C ASP A 187 -0.64 23.93 -1.68
N ASP A 188 -0.62 24.99 -0.87
CA ASP A 188 0.57 25.35 -0.11
C ASP A 188 0.81 24.42 1.09
N GLY A 189 -0.19 23.62 1.48
CA GLY A 189 -0.12 22.72 2.63
C GLY A 189 -0.31 23.42 3.98
N PHE A 190 -0.24 24.75 4.07
CA PHE A 190 -0.14 25.47 5.34
C PHE A 190 -1.32 26.42 5.59
N SER A 191 -1.89 27.00 4.55
CA SER A 191 -3.00 27.94 4.70
C SER A 191 -4.28 27.21 5.14
N PRO A 192 -5.16 27.88 5.89
CA PRO A 192 -6.50 27.37 6.16
C PRO A 192 -7.25 27.08 4.86
N LEU A 193 -8.05 26.02 4.87
CA LEU A 193 -8.79 25.54 3.70
C LEU A 193 -10.26 25.97 3.79
N THR A 194 -10.79 26.50 2.68
CA THR A 194 -12.24 26.65 2.51
C THR A 194 -12.87 25.27 2.24
N PRO A 195 -14.18 25.09 2.47
CA PRO A 195 -14.86 23.82 2.19
C PRO A 195 -14.69 23.36 0.74
N ASP A 196 -14.82 24.28 -0.22
CA ASP A 196 -14.66 23.98 -1.64
C ASP A 196 -13.22 23.59 -1.97
N ARG A 197 -12.23 24.28 -1.38
CA ARG A 197 -10.82 23.93 -1.58
C ARG A 197 -10.52 22.56 -0.98
N TYR A 198 -11.04 22.24 0.20
CA TYR A 198 -10.93 20.91 0.81
C TYR A 198 -11.50 19.82 -0.12
N LEU A 199 -12.65 20.06 -0.74
CA LEU A 199 -13.24 19.11 -1.69
C LEU A 199 -12.36 18.87 -2.92
N GLU A 200 -11.66 19.88 -3.41
CA GLU A 200 -10.73 19.73 -4.52
C GLU A 200 -9.47 18.96 -4.11
N VAL A 201 -8.75 19.46 -3.10
CA VAL A 201 -7.40 18.98 -2.77
C VAL A 201 -7.40 17.68 -1.98
N ARG A 202 -8.46 17.39 -1.21
CA ARG A 202 -8.53 16.21 -0.35
C ARG A 202 -9.51 15.18 -0.89
N LEU A 203 -10.78 15.53 -1.07
CA LEU A 203 -11.77 14.55 -1.52
C LEU A 203 -11.57 14.18 -3.00
N GLY A 204 -11.43 15.20 -3.87
CA GLY A 204 -11.28 15.03 -5.32
C GLY A 204 -10.03 14.26 -5.69
N ASP A 205 -8.90 14.61 -5.07
CA ASP A 205 -7.64 13.86 -5.15
C ASP A 205 -7.84 12.36 -4.85
N GLN A 206 -8.52 12.02 -3.75
CA GLN A 206 -8.76 10.62 -3.37
C GLN A 206 -9.70 9.90 -4.34
N VAL A 207 -10.74 10.58 -4.86
CA VAL A 207 -11.60 10.02 -5.92
C VAL A 207 -10.79 9.72 -7.19
N ASN A 208 -9.86 10.60 -7.56
CA ASN A 208 -8.98 10.41 -8.70
C ASN A 208 -8.01 9.24 -8.49
N TYR A 209 -7.39 9.18 -7.30
CA TYR A 209 -6.53 8.07 -6.88
C TYR A 209 -7.27 6.72 -7.00
N TYR A 210 -8.44 6.57 -6.37
CA TYR A 210 -9.19 5.33 -6.42
C TYR A 210 -9.64 5.00 -7.85
N THR A 211 -10.03 5.99 -8.66
CA THR A 211 -10.44 5.76 -10.05
C THR A 211 -9.30 5.20 -10.91
N LYS A 212 -8.07 5.73 -10.76
CA LYS A 212 -6.90 5.22 -11.49
C LYS A 212 -6.52 3.83 -10.97
N ARG A 213 -6.54 3.64 -9.64
CA ARG A 213 -6.11 2.41 -8.98
C ARG A 213 -7.03 1.23 -9.28
N THR A 214 -8.34 1.40 -9.21
CA THR A 214 -9.31 0.32 -9.45
C THR A 214 -9.23 -0.19 -10.89
N LYS A 215 -9.11 0.71 -11.89
CA LYS A 215 -8.91 0.32 -13.30
C LYS A 215 -7.67 -0.54 -13.50
N LYS A 216 -6.56 -0.18 -12.86
CA LYS A 216 -5.30 -0.95 -12.95
C LYS A 216 -5.45 -2.32 -12.30
N MET A 217 -6.06 -2.37 -11.11
CA MET A 217 -6.25 -3.61 -10.35
C MET A 217 -7.22 -4.58 -11.04
N GLU A 218 -8.31 -4.06 -11.62
CA GLU A 218 -9.25 -4.87 -12.40
C GLU A 218 -8.56 -5.54 -13.60
N ARG A 219 -7.73 -4.79 -14.35
CA ARG A 219 -6.94 -5.35 -15.46
C ARG A 219 -5.99 -6.44 -14.99
N GLN A 220 -5.30 -6.22 -13.88
CA GLN A 220 -4.40 -7.22 -13.29
C GLN A 220 -5.14 -8.48 -12.85
N LEU A 221 -6.29 -8.31 -12.18
CA LEU A 221 -7.13 -9.42 -11.73
C LEU A 221 -7.60 -10.27 -12.91
N LYS A 222 -8.20 -9.64 -13.93
CA LYS A 222 -8.69 -10.32 -15.13
C LYS A 222 -7.55 -11.04 -15.86
N LEU A 223 -6.41 -10.39 -16.05
CA LEU A 223 -5.26 -10.99 -16.73
C LEU A 223 -4.79 -12.25 -15.99
N CYS A 224 -4.58 -12.18 -14.67
CA CYS A 224 -4.14 -13.34 -13.89
C CYS A 224 -5.18 -14.46 -13.87
N GLN A 225 -6.48 -14.15 -13.76
CA GLN A 225 -7.55 -15.16 -13.82
C GLN A 225 -7.57 -15.88 -15.16
N TRP A 226 -7.46 -15.14 -16.28
CA TRP A 226 -7.37 -15.75 -17.61
C TRP A 226 -6.13 -16.64 -17.75
N LEU A 227 -4.98 -16.18 -17.26
CA LEU A 227 -3.75 -17.00 -17.28
C LEU A 227 -3.91 -18.28 -16.46
N ILE A 228 -4.53 -18.22 -15.28
CA ILE A 228 -4.81 -19.39 -14.44
C ILE A 228 -5.68 -20.41 -15.20
N VAL A 229 -6.76 -19.96 -15.83
CA VAL A 229 -7.66 -20.84 -16.61
C VAL A 229 -6.94 -21.43 -17.82
N ILE A 230 -6.18 -20.62 -18.55
CA ILE A 230 -5.43 -21.05 -19.74
C ILE A 230 -4.38 -22.11 -19.35
N PHE A 231 -3.54 -21.84 -18.36
CA PHE A 231 -2.52 -22.81 -17.93
C PHE A 231 -3.14 -24.07 -17.32
N GLY A 232 -4.24 -23.95 -16.57
CA GLY A 232 -4.99 -25.10 -16.08
C GLY A 232 -5.48 -25.99 -17.22
N GLY A 233 -6.10 -25.40 -18.26
CA GLY A 233 -6.55 -26.11 -19.45
C GLY A 233 -5.42 -26.74 -20.26
N ILE A 234 -4.31 -26.01 -20.46
CA ILE A 234 -3.10 -26.55 -21.11
C ILE A 234 -2.56 -27.75 -20.32
N GLY A 235 -2.53 -27.69 -18.99
CA GLY A 235 -2.10 -28.80 -18.14
C GLY A 235 -2.95 -30.05 -18.34
N THR A 236 -4.28 -29.91 -18.36
CA THR A 236 -5.19 -31.02 -18.65
C THR A 236 -4.97 -31.60 -20.05
N PHE A 237 -4.81 -30.74 -21.06
CA PHE A 237 -4.56 -31.18 -22.43
C PHE A 237 -3.22 -31.92 -22.57
N LEU A 238 -2.14 -31.40 -21.98
CA LEU A 238 -0.82 -32.04 -21.96
C LEU A 238 -0.85 -33.42 -21.30
N ALA A 239 -1.62 -33.57 -20.22
CA ALA A 239 -1.82 -34.86 -19.58
C ALA A 239 -2.49 -35.87 -20.53
N ALA A 240 -3.51 -35.43 -21.27
CA ALA A 240 -4.26 -36.28 -22.19
C ALA A 240 -3.41 -36.81 -23.37
N ILE A 241 -2.48 -35.99 -23.89
CA ILE A 241 -1.58 -36.40 -24.99
C ILE A 241 -0.30 -37.12 -24.51
N GLY A 242 -0.24 -37.51 -23.23
CA GLY A 242 0.88 -38.25 -22.66
C GLY A 242 2.12 -37.41 -22.29
N LEU A 243 2.04 -36.08 -22.38
CA LEU A 243 3.13 -35.16 -22.00
C LEU A 243 3.12 -34.84 -20.50
N GLN A 244 3.04 -35.88 -19.66
CA GLN A 244 2.87 -35.76 -18.20
C GLN A 244 3.95 -34.88 -17.53
N LEU A 245 5.18 -34.86 -18.04
CA LEU A 245 6.28 -34.06 -17.49
C LEU A 245 6.01 -32.55 -17.54
N TRP A 246 5.27 -32.06 -18.53
CA TRP A 246 4.98 -30.64 -18.70
C TRP A 246 3.77 -30.17 -17.87
N VAL A 247 2.99 -31.12 -17.32
CA VAL A 247 1.85 -30.81 -16.44
C VAL A 247 2.33 -30.08 -15.19
N ALA A 248 3.44 -30.51 -14.59
CA ALA A 248 4.03 -29.87 -13.43
C ALA A 248 4.34 -28.38 -13.67
N LEU A 249 4.83 -28.02 -14.87
CA LEU A 249 5.10 -26.63 -15.24
C LEU A 249 3.82 -25.80 -15.22
N THR A 250 2.75 -26.30 -15.83
CA THR A 250 1.46 -25.59 -15.88
C THR A 250 0.86 -25.39 -14.49
N VAL A 251 0.96 -26.40 -13.62
CA VAL A 251 0.51 -26.32 -12.22
C VAL A 251 1.31 -25.27 -11.44
N THR A 252 2.63 -25.23 -11.63
CA THR A 252 3.47 -24.20 -11.01
C THR A 252 3.10 -22.80 -11.47
N LEU A 253 2.85 -22.59 -12.77
CA LEU A 253 2.43 -21.30 -13.30
C LEU A 253 1.09 -20.86 -12.71
N VAL A 254 0.11 -21.76 -12.64
CA VAL A 254 -1.16 -21.51 -11.93
C VAL A 254 -0.90 -21.10 -10.49
N GLY A 255 -0.06 -21.84 -9.75
CA GLY A 255 0.30 -21.54 -8.37
C GLY A 255 0.96 -20.17 -8.18
N ILE A 256 1.83 -19.74 -9.11
CA ILE A 256 2.47 -18.42 -9.09
C ILE A 256 1.43 -17.31 -9.23
N PHE A 257 0.53 -17.40 -10.21
CA PHE A 257 -0.50 -16.38 -10.43
C PHE A 257 -1.52 -16.32 -9.29
N THR A 258 -1.93 -17.48 -8.76
CA THR A 258 -2.81 -17.56 -7.60
C THR A 258 -2.16 -16.90 -6.38
N THR A 259 -0.91 -17.27 -6.08
CA THR A 259 -0.17 -16.70 -4.95
C THR A 259 0.04 -15.19 -5.12
N PHE A 260 0.29 -14.72 -6.34
CA PHE A 260 0.41 -13.29 -6.64
C PHE A 260 -0.88 -12.53 -6.36
N LEU A 261 -2.04 -13.07 -6.77
CA LEU A 261 -3.36 -12.45 -6.52
C LEU A 261 -3.71 -12.42 -5.03
N GLU A 262 -3.49 -13.53 -4.31
CA GLU A 262 -3.76 -13.67 -2.88
C GLU A 262 -2.92 -12.68 -2.06
N TYR A 263 -1.60 -12.69 -2.27
CA TYR A 263 -0.68 -11.82 -1.55
C TYR A 263 -1.01 -10.33 -1.75
N ARG A 264 -1.26 -9.93 -3.00
CA ARG A 264 -1.58 -8.54 -3.33
C ARG A 264 -2.97 -8.13 -2.88
N GLN A 265 -3.79 -9.08 -2.42
CA GLN A 265 -5.17 -8.87 -2.02
C GLN A 265 -5.96 -8.12 -3.10
N VAL A 266 -5.73 -8.45 -4.38
CA VAL A 266 -6.19 -7.61 -5.52
C VAL A 266 -7.71 -7.48 -5.51
N ASP A 267 -8.42 -8.57 -5.27
CA ASP A 267 -9.89 -8.62 -5.25
C ASP A 267 -10.47 -7.81 -4.07
N ASN A 268 -10.01 -8.10 -2.85
CA ASN A 268 -10.43 -7.38 -1.64
C ASN A 268 -10.15 -5.88 -1.73
N ASN A 269 -8.96 -5.50 -2.20
CA ASN A 269 -8.57 -4.10 -2.34
C ASN A 269 -9.38 -3.40 -3.45
N LEU A 270 -9.71 -4.08 -4.55
CA LEU A 270 -10.57 -3.54 -5.60
C LEU A 270 -11.97 -3.22 -5.04
N MET A 271 -12.54 -4.14 -4.26
CA MET A 271 -13.83 -3.93 -3.59
C MET A 271 -13.77 -2.74 -2.62
N ILE A 272 -12.78 -2.69 -1.74
CA ILE A 272 -12.60 -1.62 -0.75
C ILE A 272 -12.48 -0.26 -1.43
N TYR A 273 -11.65 -0.13 -2.47
CA TYR A 273 -11.47 1.13 -3.20
C TYR A 273 -12.73 1.55 -3.95
N ASN A 274 -13.49 0.61 -4.52
CA ASN A 274 -14.76 0.94 -5.17
C ASN A 274 -15.80 1.44 -4.15
N GLN A 275 -15.90 0.82 -2.97
CA GLN A 275 -16.79 1.28 -1.90
C GLN A 275 -16.38 2.66 -1.38
N ALA A 276 -15.10 2.89 -1.12
CA ALA A 276 -14.60 4.18 -0.67
C ALA A 276 -14.87 5.26 -1.72
N LYS A 277 -14.55 4.99 -2.99
CA LYS A 277 -14.85 5.89 -4.12
C LYS A 277 -16.34 6.24 -4.18
N TYR A 278 -17.22 5.25 -4.09
CA TYR A 278 -18.67 5.47 -4.13
C TYR A 278 -19.11 6.41 -2.99
N SER A 279 -18.68 6.13 -1.76
CA SER A 279 -19.00 6.96 -0.59
C SER A 279 -18.47 8.39 -0.72
N LEU A 280 -17.25 8.58 -1.23
CA LEU A 280 -16.69 9.92 -1.46
C LEU A 280 -17.47 10.70 -2.53
N ILE A 281 -17.85 10.04 -3.63
CA ILE A 281 -18.69 10.65 -4.67
C ILE A 281 -20.06 11.03 -4.09
N HIS A 282 -20.63 10.18 -3.24
CA HIS A 282 -21.90 10.47 -2.58
C HIS A 282 -21.80 11.70 -1.66
N ILE A 283 -20.73 11.81 -0.85
CA ILE A 283 -20.47 12.99 -0.01
C ILE A 283 -20.32 14.25 -0.88
N LYS A 284 -19.56 14.17 -1.97
CA LYS A 284 -19.39 15.28 -2.91
C LYS A 284 -20.71 15.71 -3.55
N GLY A 285 -21.54 14.74 -3.93
CA GLY A 285 -22.87 14.97 -4.49
C GLY A 285 -23.77 15.69 -3.49
N TRP A 286 -23.90 15.14 -2.28
CA TRP A 286 -24.66 15.75 -1.18
C TRP A 286 -24.22 17.19 -0.92
N TRP A 287 -22.91 17.46 -0.83
CA TRP A 287 -22.41 18.82 -0.65
C TRP A 287 -22.79 19.74 -1.80
N SER A 288 -22.67 19.26 -3.04
CA SER A 288 -22.96 20.05 -4.24
C SER A 288 -24.43 20.46 -4.29
N ASP A 289 -25.33 19.58 -3.83
CA ASP A 289 -26.77 19.76 -3.80
C ASP A 289 -27.26 20.72 -2.69
N LEU A 290 -26.41 21.02 -1.68
CA LEU A 290 -26.77 21.96 -0.63
C LEU A 290 -26.94 23.39 -1.18
N PRO A 291 -27.98 24.13 -0.76
CA PRO A 291 -28.08 25.56 -1.02
C PRO A 291 -26.89 26.33 -0.43
N ASP A 292 -26.50 27.45 -1.06
CA ASP A 292 -25.34 28.25 -0.61
C ASP A 292 -25.43 28.74 0.83
N VAL A 293 -26.64 28.95 1.34
CA VAL A 293 -26.88 29.29 2.76
C VAL A 293 -26.49 28.13 3.67
N GLN A 294 -26.84 26.89 3.29
CA GLN A 294 -26.51 25.69 4.06
C GLN A 294 -25.04 25.30 3.92
N LYS A 295 -24.38 25.63 2.79
CA LYS A 295 -22.93 25.44 2.62
C LYS A 295 -22.08 26.33 3.54
N LYS A 296 -22.65 27.45 4.00
CA LYS A 296 -22.01 28.34 4.99
C LYS A 296 -22.24 27.89 6.43
N ASP A 297 -23.14 26.92 6.68
CA ASP A 297 -23.40 26.40 8.02
C ASP A 297 -22.17 25.59 8.51
N PRO A 298 -21.53 26.00 9.63
CA PRO A 298 -20.41 25.26 10.22
C PRO A 298 -20.73 23.80 10.53
N GLY A 299 -21.99 23.47 10.83
CA GLY A 299 -22.43 22.09 11.07
C GLY A 299 -22.28 21.21 9.83
N ASN A 300 -22.75 21.69 8.68
CA ASN A 300 -22.64 20.98 7.40
C ASN A 300 -21.19 20.84 6.95
N ILE A 301 -20.36 21.88 7.15
CA ILE A 301 -18.92 21.83 6.83
C ILE A 301 -18.24 20.75 7.69
N ARG A 302 -18.50 20.73 9.00
CA ARG A 302 -17.93 19.73 9.91
C ARG A 302 -18.40 18.32 9.51
N GLN A 303 -19.69 18.14 9.21
CA GLN A 303 -20.23 16.87 8.73
C GLN A 303 -19.56 16.38 7.44
N MET A 304 -19.32 17.27 6.48
CA MET A 304 -18.61 16.95 5.23
C MET A 304 -17.20 16.44 5.51
N VAL A 305 -16.42 17.19 6.29
CA VAL A 305 -15.03 16.84 6.63
C VAL A 305 -15.00 15.53 7.43
N ASP A 306 -15.86 15.39 8.43
CA ASP A 306 -15.90 14.19 9.28
C ASP A 306 -16.31 12.94 8.50
N SER A 307 -17.31 13.04 7.64
CA SER A 307 -17.75 11.92 6.79
C SER A 307 -16.65 11.51 5.83
N THR A 308 -15.97 12.48 5.22
CA THR A 308 -14.86 12.23 4.28
C THR A 308 -13.70 11.51 4.97
N GLU A 309 -13.21 12.07 6.07
CA GLU A 309 -12.08 11.49 6.79
C GLU A 309 -12.44 10.16 7.44
N LYS A 310 -13.70 9.96 7.88
CA LYS A 310 -14.17 8.67 8.39
C LYS A 310 -14.19 7.60 7.30
N VAL A 311 -14.64 7.93 6.08
CA VAL A 311 -14.57 7.00 4.94
C VAL A 311 -13.13 6.59 4.69
N LEU A 312 -12.20 7.55 4.59
CA LEU A 312 -10.78 7.28 4.35
C LEU A 312 -10.13 6.48 5.48
N GLN A 313 -10.43 6.79 6.73
CA GLN A 313 -9.91 6.03 7.88
C GLN A 313 -10.47 4.60 7.92
N SER A 314 -11.76 4.42 7.60
CA SER A 314 -12.40 3.10 7.58
C SER A 314 -11.86 2.23 6.45
N GLU A 315 -11.60 2.82 5.28
CA GLU A 315 -10.95 2.20 4.12
C GLU A 315 -9.56 1.71 4.53
N LEU A 316 -8.73 2.62 5.03
CA LEU A 316 -7.36 2.33 5.47
C LEU A 316 -7.34 1.21 6.52
N SER A 317 -8.24 1.26 7.50
CA SER A 317 -8.31 0.25 8.56
C SER A 317 -8.63 -1.14 8.00
N ARG A 318 -9.60 -1.23 7.07
CA ARG A 318 -9.95 -2.49 6.40
C ARG A 318 -8.79 -3.01 5.54
N TRP A 319 -8.17 -2.11 4.78
CA TRP A 319 -7.01 -2.46 3.95
C TRP A 319 -5.83 -2.94 4.80
N VAL A 320 -5.53 -2.27 5.92
CA VAL A 320 -4.49 -2.70 6.88
C VAL A 320 -4.78 -4.09 7.42
N GLN A 321 -6.01 -4.33 7.89
CA GLN A 321 -6.41 -5.64 8.43
C GLN A 321 -6.27 -6.76 7.39
N ASN A 322 -6.76 -6.54 6.17
CA ASN A 322 -6.65 -7.52 5.09
C ASN A 322 -5.20 -7.78 4.70
N MET A 323 -4.36 -6.75 4.69
CA MET A 323 -2.93 -6.88 4.40
C MET A 323 -2.19 -7.62 5.52
N GLN A 324 -2.50 -7.35 6.80
CA GLN A 324 -1.94 -8.11 7.93
C GLN A 324 -2.27 -9.59 7.80
N LYS A 325 -3.54 -9.92 7.57
CA LYS A 325 -3.97 -11.30 7.34
C LYS A 325 -3.24 -11.95 6.16
N ALA A 326 -3.11 -11.24 5.04
CA ALA A 326 -2.38 -11.73 3.86
C ALA A 326 -0.92 -12.06 4.19
N LEU A 327 -0.26 -11.23 4.99
CA LEU A 327 1.12 -11.42 5.41
C LEU A 327 1.26 -12.62 6.35
N GLU A 328 0.34 -12.77 7.30
CA GLU A 328 0.28 -13.92 8.21
C GLU A 328 0.08 -15.23 7.45
N ASP A 329 -0.88 -15.27 6.53
CA ASP A 329 -1.16 -16.42 5.67
C ASP A 329 0.08 -16.78 4.83
N LEU A 330 0.76 -15.79 4.27
CA LEU A 330 2.01 -16.02 3.54
C LEU A 330 3.12 -16.59 4.43
N TRP A 331 3.27 -16.09 5.65
CA TRP A 331 4.28 -16.62 6.57
C TRP A 331 3.95 -18.03 7.03
N ALA A 332 2.66 -18.35 7.22
CA ALA A 332 2.21 -19.71 7.52
C ALA A 332 2.60 -20.66 6.38
N LYS A 333 2.24 -20.32 5.13
CA LYS A 333 2.60 -21.10 3.94
C LYS A 333 4.11 -21.28 3.79
N GLN A 334 4.91 -20.24 4.05
CA GLN A 334 6.37 -20.32 3.97
C GLN A 334 7.00 -21.20 5.07
N LYS A 335 6.39 -21.30 6.25
CA LYS A 335 6.87 -22.19 7.33
C LYS A 335 6.60 -23.66 7.01
N GLU A 336 5.45 -23.98 6.42
CA GLU A 336 5.13 -25.35 6.01
C GLU A 336 6.14 -25.87 4.99
N VAL A 337 6.48 -25.05 3.97
CA VAL A 337 7.49 -25.40 2.94
C VAL A 337 8.90 -25.59 3.52
N LYS A 338 9.22 -24.99 4.67
CA LYS A 338 10.53 -25.18 5.31
C LYS A 338 10.60 -26.49 6.11
N ASN A 339 9.46 -27.00 6.58
CA ASN A 339 9.39 -28.12 7.51
C ASN A 339 9.04 -29.45 6.82
N GLY A 340 8.55 -29.43 5.58
CA GLY A 340 8.39 -30.58 4.70
C GLY A 340 9.52 -30.64 3.70
#